data_AF-A0A955Y7Y8-F1
#
_entry.id   AF-A0A955Y7Y8-F1
#
_cell.length_a   1.000
_cell.length_b   1.000
_cell.length_c   1.000
_cell.angle_alpha   90.00
_cell.angle_beta   90.00
_cell.angle_gamma   90.00
#
_symmetry.space_group_name_H-M   'P 1'
#
loop_
_entity.id
_entity.type
_entity.pdbx_description
1 polymer ?
#
loop_
_entity_poly.entity_id
_entity_poly.type
_entity_poly.pdbx_seq_one_letter_code
_entity_poly.pdbx_strand_id
1 'polypeptide(L)'
;VGGNTLVPQLFRDHHDILQPRAAPEAFDEKIARARQQLQTNTATVALENIDVSGATLSFRTYADTVAGHKFPTGIPLRRAWLRVQVTDADGATVFLSGDFDGTGRILVNGQVAPFEGQGGPIPPHHASITDDDQVQIYEAVLADLAGNPTYRLLRGAGYVKDNRLLPEGWNPNGVNIPRVGPIGTDGDPDYASGGDTVQWMVDTTGFTAPFHIDARLYYQSLAHRFGEEIFVANTPETEGLRAVLETADRRPDLVGYATLTVN
;
A
#
# COMPACT_ATOMS: atom_id res chain seq x y z
N VAL A 1 1.82 0.91 19.53
CA VAL A 1 2.48 2.01 18.78
C VAL A 1 1.88 2.05 17.38
N GLY A 2 1.97 3.15 16.62
CA GLY A 2 1.52 3.16 15.21
C GLY A 2 2.63 2.70 14.25
N GLY A 3 2.29 2.49 12.98
CA GLY A 3 3.21 2.02 11.93
C GLY A 3 4.15 3.07 11.33
N ASN A 4 4.19 4.30 11.83
CA ASN A 4 5.04 5.34 11.24
C ASN A 4 6.52 5.11 11.57
N THR A 5 7.28 4.69 10.58
CA THR A 5 8.73 4.50 10.61
C THR A 5 9.49 5.69 10.05
N LEU A 6 8.92 6.37 9.04
CA LEU A 6 9.57 7.45 8.31
C LEU A 6 9.85 8.69 9.17
N VAL A 7 8.86 9.19 9.93
CA VAL A 7 9.05 10.43 10.69
C VAL A 7 10.08 10.28 11.83
N PRO A 8 10.04 9.20 12.65
CA PRO A 8 11.12 8.91 13.58
C PRO A 8 12.49 8.80 12.91
N GLN A 9 12.56 8.18 11.73
CA GLN A 9 13.78 8.09 10.94
C GLN A 9 14.30 9.47 10.53
N LEU A 10 13.42 10.37 10.05
CA LEU A 10 13.82 11.74 9.73
C LEU A 10 14.40 12.47 10.94
N PHE A 11 13.78 12.36 12.11
CA PHE A 11 14.31 12.98 13.34
C PHE A 11 15.66 12.41 13.77
N ARG A 12 15.89 11.11 13.54
CA ARG A 12 17.17 10.45 13.81
C ARG A 12 18.26 10.91 12.84
N ASP A 13 17.96 10.86 11.54
CA ASP A 13 18.94 11.06 10.47
C ASP A 13 19.26 12.55 10.26
N HIS A 14 18.33 13.44 10.59
CA HIS A 14 18.47 14.89 10.50
C HIS A 14 18.45 15.58 11.88
N HIS A 15 19.00 14.92 12.90
CA HIS A 15 18.97 15.39 14.30
C HIS A 15 19.49 16.82 14.46
N ASP A 16 20.58 17.18 13.78
CA ASP A 16 21.21 18.51 13.84
C ASP A 16 20.30 19.64 13.34
N ILE A 17 19.46 19.34 12.33
CA ILE A 17 18.59 20.32 11.67
C ILE A 17 17.21 20.34 12.33
N LEU A 18 16.64 19.18 12.66
CA LEU A 18 15.30 19.05 13.24
C LEU A 18 15.28 19.23 14.76
N GLN A 19 16.45 19.15 15.42
CA GLN A 19 16.68 19.41 16.84
C GLN A 19 15.63 18.78 17.79
N PRO A 20 15.33 17.47 17.66
CA PRO A 20 14.39 16.84 18.57
C PRO A 20 14.97 16.78 19.99
N ARG A 21 14.10 16.82 21.00
CA ARG A 21 14.51 16.69 22.41
C ARG A 21 15.03 15.29 22.78
N ALA A 22 14.66 14.28 22.00
CA ALA A 22 15.04 12.90 22.24
C ALA A 22 16.39 12.57 21.55
N ALA A 23 17.14 11.65 22.14
CA ALA A 23 18.37 11.13 21.53
C ALA A 23 18.05 10.23 20.31
N PRO A 24 18.96 10.11 19.33
CA PRO A 24 18.80 9.24 18.16
C PRO A 24 18.35 7.80 18.49
N GLU A 25 18.88 7.21 19.56
CA GLU A 25 18.59 5.83 19.97
C GLU A 25 17.11 5.64 20.34
N ALA A 26 16.47 6.67 20.88
CA ALA A 26 15.03 6.62 21.18
C ALA A 26 14.18 6.52 19.91
N PHE A 27 14.66 7.09 18.80
CA PHE A 27 14.00 6.94 17.50
C PHE A 27 14.24 5.55 16.91
N ASP A 28 15.42 4.96 17.08
CA ASP A 28 15.68 3.57 16.67
C ASP A 28 14.74 2.58 17.38
N GLU A 29 14.58 2.73 18.69
CA GLU A 29 13.60 1.93 19.45
C GLU A 29 12.18 2.14 18.93
N LYS A 30 11.81 3.38 18.59
CA LYS A 30 10.49 3.69 18.05
C LYS A 30 10.25 3.05 16.69
N ILE A 31 11.23 3.09 15.80
CA ILE A 31 11.19 2.48 14.46
C ILE A 31 11.09 0.96 14.60
N ALA A 32 11.90 0.34 15.46
CA ALA A 32 11.86 -1.09 15.70
C ALA A 32 10.49 -1.55 16.21
N ARG A 33 9.90 -0.83 17.17
CA ARG A 33 8.53 -1.12 17.66
C ARG A 33 7.46 -0.90 16.59
N ALA A 34 7.62 0.10 15.71
CA ALA A 34 6.69 0.35 14.61
C ALA A 34 6.73 -0.79 13.57
N ARG A 35 7.92 -1.26 13.20
CA ARG A 35 8.08 -2.44 12.32
C ARG A 35 7.52 -3.70 12.95
N GLN A 36 7.79 -3.94 14.23
CA GLN A 36 7.20 -5.06 14.95
C GLN A 36 5.67 -4.99 14.92
N GLN A 37 5.08 -3.82 15.20
CA GLN A 37 3.62 -3.65 15.12
C GLN A 37 3.07 -3.98 13.73
N LEU A 38 3.71 -3.49 12.66
CA LEU A 38 3.32 -3.78 11.28
C LEU A 38 3.36 -5.27 10.98
N GLN A 39 4.43 -5.94 11.41
CA GLN A 39 4.69 -7.35 11.08
C GLN A 39 3.91 -8.35 11.94
N THR A 40 3.44 -7.97 13.12
CA THR A 40 2.83 -8.94 14.06
C THR A 40 1.39 -8.63 14.46
N ASN A 41 0.94 -7.38 14.35
CA ASN A 41 -0.33 -6.92 14.95
C ASN A 41 -1.08 -5.95 14.04
N THR A 42 -0.95 -6.07 12.71
CA THR A 42 -1.58 -5.15 11.76
C THR A 42 -2.45 -5.89 10.76
N ALA A 43 -1.84 -6.72 9.91
CA ALA A 43 -2.55 -7.53 8.95
C ALA A 43 -1.76 -8.77 8.60
N THR A 44 -2.44 -9.81 8.11
CA THR A 44 -1.84 -11.02 7.57
C THR A 44 -2.14 -11.15 6.07
N VAL A 45 -1.39 -12.02 5.39
CA VAL A 45 -1.63 -12.36 3.99
C VAL A 45 -1.75 -13.88 3.91
N ALA A 46 -2.74 -14.37 3.19
CA ALA A 46 -2.91 -15.78 2.86
C ALA A 46 -3.03 -15.98 1.35
N LEU A 47 -2.63 -17.16 0.88
CA LEU A 47 -2.85 -17.64 -0.48
C LEU A 47 -3.93 -18.72 -0.47
N GLU A 48 -4.91 -18.57 -1.34
CA GLU A 48 -6.10 -19.43 -1.38
C GLU A 48 -6.45 -19.83 -2.82
N ASN A 49 -7.24 -20.90 -2.96
CA ASN A 49 -7.82 -21.36 -4.24
C ASN A 49 -6.83 -21.40 -5.40
N ILE A 50 -5.65 -21.98 -5.16
CA ILE A 50 -4.59 -22.08 -6.15
C ILE A 50 -4.91 -23.22 -7.13
N ASP A 51 -4.91 -22.90 -8.42
CA ASP A 51 -5.18 -23.84 -9.50
C ASP A 51 -4.30 -23.52 -10.72
N VAL A 52 -3.79 -24.58 -11.36
CA VAL A 52 -3.07 -24.48 -12.63
C VAL A 52 -3.89 -25.22 -13.68
N SER A 53 -4.45 -24.46 -14.63
CA SER A 53 -5.30 -24.99 -15.69
C SER A 53 -4.82 -24.50 -17.04
N GLY A 54 -4.30 -25.42 -17.85
CA GLY A 54 -3.67 -25.08 -19.13
C GLY A 54 -2.46 -24.15 -18.93
N ALA A 55 -2.49 -22.98 -19.57
CA ALA A 55 -1.46 -21.94 -19.45
C ALA A 55 -1.88 -20.80 -18.51
N THR A 56 -2.71 -21.11 -17.50
CA THR A 56 -3.18 -20.12 -16.53
C THR A 56 -2.98 -20.64 -15.12
N LEU A 57 -2.19 -19.90 -14.35
CA LEU A 57 -2.12 -20.04 -12.90
C LEU A 57 -3.12 -19.05 -12.28
N SER A 58 -4.09 -19.57 -11.52
CA SER A 58 -5.03 -18.75 -10.76
C SER A 58 -4.87 -18.99 -9.27
N PHE A 59 -5.00 -17.92 -8.49
CA PHE A 59 -4.98 -17.97 -7.03
C PHE A 59 -5.65 -16.73 -6.46
N ARG A 60 -5.88 -16.72 -5.16
CA ARG A 60 -6.39 -15.58 -4.41
C ARG A 60 -5.41 -15.17 -3.33
N THR A 61 -5.25 -13.87 -3.14
CA THR A 61 -4.59 -13.32 -1.96
C THR A 61 -5.64 -12.75 -1.02
N TYR A 62 -5.66 -13.20 0.22
CA TYR A 62 -6.51 -12.62 1.26
C TYR A 62 -5.66 -11.74 2.18
N ALA A 63 -6.00 -10.46 2.27
CA ALA A 63 -5.36 -9.49 3.16
C ALA A 63 -6.29 -9.21 4.36
N ASP A 64 -5.99 -9.83 5.50
CA ASP A 64 -6.79 -9.77 6.71
C ASP A 64 -6.23 -8.74 7.69
N THR A 65 -6.98 -7.71 8.04
CA THR A 65 -6.58 -6.69 9.01
C THR A 65 -7.12 -6.99 10.41
N VAL A 66 -6.21 -7.19 11.36
CA VAL A 66 -6.54 -7.34 12.79
C VAL A 66 -6.64 -6.00 13.52
N ALA A 67 -6.44 -4.88 12.81
CA ALA A 67 -6.63 -3.54 13.38
C ALA A 67 -8.11 -3.23 13.60
N GLY A 68 -8.46 -2.62 14.74
CA GLY A 68 -9.84 -2.18 15.05
C GLY A 68 -10.31 -0.91 14.34
N HIS A 69 -9.65 -0.52 13.25
CA HIS A 69 -9.97 0.63 12.40
C HIS A 69 -9.56 0.35 10.96
N LYS A 70 -9.97 1.18 9.99
CA LYS A 70 -9.49 1.05 8.61
C LYS A 70 -7.96 1.01 8.53
N PHE A 71 -7.38 0.13 7.72
CA PHE A 71 -5.94 0.05 7.52
C PHE A 71 -5.56 0.40 6.07
N PRO A 72 -4.62 1.35 5.85
CA PRO A 72 -3.93 2.20 6.84
C PRO A 72 -4.77 3.39 7.36
N THR A 73 -4.89 3.57 8.68
CA THR A 73 -5.71 4.65 9.27
C THR A 73 -5.07 6.04 9.19
N GLY A 74 -5.79 7.07 9.66
CA GLY A 74 -5.30 8.43 9.86
C GLY A 74 -5.54 9.36 8.68
N ILE A 75 -4.77 10.45 8.62
CA ILE A 75 -4.83 11.36 7.48
C ILE A 75 -4.35 10.65 6.20
N PRO A 76 -4.91 10.98 5.02
CA PRO A 76 -4.77 10.17 3.79
C PRO A 76 -3.45 10.40 3.06
N LEU A 77 -2.33 10.20 3.76
CA LEU A 77 -0.97 10.24 3.22
C LEU A 77 -0.33 8.85 3.17
N ARG A 78 -0.93 7.87 3.82
CA ARG A 78 -0.44 6.49 3.94
C ARG A 78 -1.10 5.61 2.89
N ARG A 79 -0.38 4.59 2.45
CA ARG A 79 -0.91 3.52 1.60
C ARG A 79 -0.38 2.16 2.03
N ALA A 80 -1.13 1.13 1.71
CA ALA A 80 -0.66 -0.24 1.69
C ALA A 80 -0.94 -0.84 0.30
N TRP A 81 -0.20 -1.86 -0.11
CA TRP A 81 -0.46 -2.53 -1.39
C TRP A 81 0.07 -3.96 -1.38
N LEU A 82 -0.48 -4.77 -2.27
CA LEU A 82 0.01 -6.12 -2.54
C LEU A 82 1.12 -6.07 -3.59
N ARG A 83 2.26 -6.66 -3.26
CA ARG A 83 3.28 -7.07 -4.22
C ARG A 83 3.16 -8.57 -4.43
N VAL A 84 3.01 -9.00 -5.67
CA VAL A 84 2.91 -10.41 -6.03
C VAL A 84 3.95 -10.73 -7.10
N GLN A 85 4.78 -11.73 -6.82
CA GLN A 85 5.75 -12.25 -7.75
C GLN A 85 5.50 -13.75 -7.97
N VAL A 86 5.50 -14.16 -9.23
CA VAL A 86 5.48 -15.57 -9.62
C VAL A 86 6.76 -15.88 -10.38
N THR A 87 7.46 -16.93 -9.97
CA THR A 87 8.60 -17.47 -10.71
C THR A 87 8.37 -18.91 -11.13
N ASP A 88 9.02 -19.34 -12.20
CA ASP A 88 8.97 -20.72 -12.68
C ASP A 88 10.03 -21.63 -12.00
N ALA A 89 10.14 -22.87 -12.47
CA ALA A 89 11.07 -23.87 -11.97
C ALA A 89 12.56 -23.45 -12.06
N ASP A 90 12.90 -22.66 -13.06
CA ASP A 90 14.25 -22.17 -13.32
C ASP A 90 14.52 -20.83 -12.61
N GLY A 91 13.52 -20.28 -11.92
CA GLY A 91 13.58 -18.99 -11.24
C GLY A 91 13.33 -17.80 -12.16
N ALA A 92 12.87 -18.01 -13.40
CA ALA A 92 12.47 -16.93 -14.29
C ALA A 92 11.21 -16.26 -13.76
N THR A 93 11.12 -14.92 -13.84
CA THR A 93 9.92 -14.19 -13.44
C THR A 93 8.84 -14.37 -14.49
N VAL A 94 7.70 -14.95 -14.08
CA VAL A 94 6.50 -15.15 -14.89
C VAL A 94 5.57 -13.95 -14.77
N PHE A 95 5.46 -13.39 -13.56
CA PHE A 95 4.55 -12.29 -13.23
C PHE A 95 5.15 -11.46 -12.09
N LEU A 96 5.00 -10.14 -12.15
CA LEU A 96 5.42 -9.22 -11.10
C LEU A 96 4.54 -7.96 -11.07
N SER A 97 3.68 -7.89 -10.07
CA SER A 97 2.86 -6.72 -9.76
C SER A 97 3.27 -6.07 -8.45
N GLY A 98 3.22 -4.74 -8.40
CA GLY A 98 3.40 -3.96 -7.17
C GLY A 98 4.83 -3.91 -6.65
N ASP A 99 5.83 -4.12 -7.52
CA ASP A 99 7.23 -3.92 -7.15
C ASP A 99 7.53 -2.44 -6.89
N PHE A 100 8.69 -2.13 -6.32
CA PHE A 100 9.05 -0.75 -5.97
C PHE A 100 10.54 -0.47 -6.11
N ASP A 101 10.90 0.80 -6.33
CA ASP A 101 12.30 1.22 -6.43
C ASP A 101 12.93 1.58 -5.07
N GLY A 102 14.22 1.93 -5.10
CA GLY A 102 14.98 2.34 -3.91
C GLY A 102 14.46 3.60 -3.21
N THR A 103 13.52 4.34 -3.82
CA THR A 103 12.87 5.53 -3.25
C THR A 103 11.43 5.25 -2.77
N GLY A 104 10.98 4.00 -2.86
CA GLY A 104 9.64 3.57 -2.45
C GLY A 104 8.53 3.99 -3.41
N ARG A 105 8.85 4.27 -4.68
CA ARG A 105 7.85 4.42 -5.75
C ARG A 105 7.47 3.05 -6.29
N ILE A 106 6.18 2.83 -6.48
CA ILE A 106 5.65 1.61 -7.10
C ILE A 106 6.01 1.61 -8.58
N LEU A 107 6.41 0.45 -9.07
CA LEU A 107 6.76 0.19 -10.45
C LEU A 107 5.64 -0.60 -11.14
N VAL A 108 5.43 -0.30 -12.41
CA VAL A 108 4.61 -1.08 -13.35
C VAL A 108 5.44 -1.27 -14.61
N ASN A 109 5.54 -2.51 -15.11
CA ASN A 109 6.39 -2.85 -16.25
C ASN A 109 7.85 -2.34 -16.11
N GLY A 110 8.39 -2.38 -14.88
CA GLY A 110 9.75 -1.93 -14.56
C GLY A 110 9.97 -0.41 -14.60
N GLN A 111 8.92 0.40 -14.73
CA GLN A 111 8.97 1.87 -14.73
C GLN A 111 8.15 2.44 -13.59
N VAL A 112 8.49 3.65 -13.13
CA VAL A 112 7.70 4.36 -12.11
C VAL A 112 6.25 4.50 -12.59
N ALA A 113 5.31 4.05 -11.77
CA ALA A 113 3.92 4.05 -12.15
C ALA A 113 3.39 5.48 -12.37
N PRO A 114 2.55 5.72 -13.40
CA PRO A 114 2.03 7.06 -13.69
C PRO A 114 1.29 7.72 -12.52
N PHE A 115 0.65 6.91 -11.67
CA PHE A 115 -0.04 7.39 -10.47
C PHE A 115 0.89 7.84 -9.35
N GLU A 116 2.21 7.69 -9.46
CA GLU A 116 3.17 8.21 -8.47
C GLU A 116 3.45 9.71 -8.65
N GLY A 117 3.19 10.26 -9.85
CA GLY A 117 3.45 11.65 -10.15
C GLY A 117 2.35 12.61 -9.69
N GLN A 118 2.71 13.89 -9.57
CA GLN A 118 1.76 14.99 -9.38
C GLN A 118 0.66 14.94 -10.46
N GLY A 119 -0.61 15.00 -10.05
CA GLY A 119 -1.74 14.97 -10.99
C GLY A 119 -1.93 13.64 -11.69
N GLY A 120 -1.24 12.57 -11.27
CA GLY A 120 -1.40 11.23 -11.83
C GLY A 120 -2.83 10.68 -11.67
N PRO A 121 -3.18 9.61 -12.39
CA PRO A 121 -4.47 8.95 -12.21
C PRO A 121 -4.60 8.41 -10.79
N ILE A 122 -5.83 8.27 -10.29
CA ILE A 122 -6.09 7.55 -9.03
C ILE A 122 -6.17 6.06 -9.39
N PRO A 123 -5.33 5.18 -8.80
CA PRO A 123 -5.42 3.76 -9.03
C PRO A 123 -6.80 3.24 -8.62
N PRO A 124 -7.50 2.44 -9.46
CA PRO A 124 -8.76 1.84 -9.05
C PRO A 124 -8.53 0.79 -7.96
N HIS A 125 -9.63 0.29 -7.39
CA HIS A 125 -9.62 -0.96 -6.64
C HIS A 125 -9.76 -2.13 -7.61
N HIS A 126 -9.03 -3.20 -7.36
CA HIS A 126 -9.03 -4.42 -8.17
C HIS A 126 -9.57 -5.59 -7.35
N ALA A 127 -10.70 -6.15 -7.78
CA ALA A 127 -11.17 -7.46 -7.34
C ALA A 127 -10.40 -8.60 -8.03
N SER A 128 -9.90 -8.33 -9.24
CA SER A 128 -9.10 -9.24 -10.04
C SER A 128 -7.94 -8.51 -10.71
N ILE A 129 -6.78 -9.18 -10.76
CA ILE A 129 -5.58 -8.73 -11.44
C ILE A 129 -5.16 -9.78 -12.47
N THR A 130 -5.01 -9.33 -13.72
CA THR A 130 -4.64 -10.14 -14.90
C THR A 130 -3.33 -9.71 -15.55
N ASP A 131 -2.83 -8.53 -15.19
CA ASP A 131 -1.72 -7.88 -15.86
C ASP A 131 -0.74 -7.30 -14.85
N ASP A 132 0.56 -7.31 -15.19
CA ASP A 132 1.65 -6.79 -14.34
C ASP A 132 1.56 -5.26 -14.08
N ASP A 133 0.77 -4.54 -14.88
CA ASP A 133 0.57 -3.10 -14.73
C ASP A 133 -0.53 -2.72 -13.73
N GLN A 134 -1.31 -3.71 -13.27
CA GLN A 134 -2.36 -3.54 -12.27
C GLN A 134 -1.78 -3.79 -10.88
N VAL A 135 -2.07 -2.90 -9.93
CA VAL A 135 -1.58 -3.01 -8.55
C VAL A 135 -2.73 -2.75 -7.58
N GLN A 136 -2.98 -3.70 -6.68
CA GLN A 136 -3.96 -3.49 -5.62
C GLN A 136 -3.40 -2.57 -4.54
N ILE A 137 -3.86 -1.32 -4.52
CA ILE A 137 -3.44 -0.29 -3.57
C ILE A 137 -4.61 0.07 -2.64
N TYR A 138 -4.40 -0.10 -1.34
CA TYR A 138 -5.28 0.31 -0.26
C TYR A 138 -4.89 1.70 0.24
N GLU A 139 -5.71 2.68 -0.09
CA GLU A 139 -5.46 4.09 0.23
C GLU A 139 -6.77 4.87 0.37
N ALA A 140 -6.64 6.09 0.85
CA ALA A 140 -7.69 7.08 0.74
C ALA A 140 -7.15 8.32 0.03
N VAL A 141 -8.00 8.91 -0.82
CA VAL A 141 -7.69 10.15 -1.56
C VAL A 141 -8.81 11.14 -1.26
N LEU A 142 -8.46 12.30 -0.70
CA LEU A 142 -9.44 13.31 -0.33
C LEU A 142 -10.05 13.95 -1.58
N ALA A 143 -11.32 14.32 -1.46
CA ALA A 143 -12.03 15.19 -2.37
C ALA A 143 -12.13 16.60 -1.77
N ASP A 144 -12.03 17.64 -2.61
CA ASP A 144 -12.42 19.00 -2.24
C ASP A 144 -13.94 19.20 -2.36
N LEU A 145 -14.42 20.42 -2.06
CA LEU A 145 -15.86 20.76 -2.15
C LEU A 145 -16.45 20.62 -3.56
N ALA A 146 -15.62 20.62 -4.60
CA ALA A 146 -16.04 20.42 -5.98
C ALA A 146 -15.95 18.95 -6.42
N GLY A 147 -15.55 18.04 -5.52
CA GLY A 147 -15.37 16.63 -5.81
C GLY A 147 -14.04 16.29 -6.48
N ASN A 148 -13.11 17.24 -6.62
CA ASN A 148 -11.81 16.99 -7.23
C ASN A 148 -10.83 16.41 -6.21
N PRO A 149 -9.86 15.56 -6.63
CA PRO A 149 -8.81 15.08 -5.75
C PRO A 149 -8.02 16.25 -5.13
N THR A 150 -7.72 16.16 -3.84
CA THR A 150 -6.90 17.15 -3.13
C THR A 150 -5.93 16.49 -2.16
N TYR A 151 -4.73 17.04 -2.06
CA TYR A 151 -3.70 16.63 -1.08
C TYR A 151 -3.50 17.69 0.00
N ARG A 152 -4.33 18.74 -0.03
CA ARG A 152 -4.36 19.81 0.98
C ARG A 152 -5.44 19.50 2.01
N LEU A 153 -5.04 19.16 3.23
CA LEU A 153 -5.96 18.75 4.31
C LEU A 153 -7.08 19.77 4.56
N LEU A 154 -6.75 21.07 4.55
CA LEU A 154 -7.74 22.14 4.78
C LEU A 154 -8.75 22.31 3.63
N ARG A 155 -8.54 21.66 2.49
CA ARG A 155 -9.51 21.61 1.39
C ARG A 155 -10.35 20.34 1.38
N GLY A 156 -10.02 19.35 2.20
CA GLY A 156 -10.74 18.07 2.24
C GLY A 156 -12.18 18.26 2.71
N ALA A 157 -13.13 17.84 1.89
CA ALA A 157 -14.56 17.82 2.17
C ALA A 157 -15.17 16.42 2.10
N GLY A 158 -14.46 15.46 1.49
CA GLY A 158 -14.87 14.06 1.37
C GLY A 158 -13.72 13.22 0.83
N TYR A 159 -14.05 12.12 0.16
CA TYR A 159 -13.10 11.24 -0.49
C TYR A 159 -13.53 10.96 -1.93
N VAL A 160 -12.58 10.96 -2.85
CA VAL A 160 -12.80 10.43 -4.22
C VAL A 160 -12.56 8.91 -4.26
N LYS A 161 -11.77 8.39 -3.31
CA LYS A 161 -11.48 6.97 -3.09
C LYS A 161 -11.20 6.76 -1.61
N ASP A 162 -11.72 5.67 -1.05
CA ASP A 162 -11.33 5.15 0.27
C ASP A 162 -11.58 3.65 0.30
N ASN A 163 -10.60 2.88 -0.17
CA ASN A 163 -10.62 1.41 -0.19
C ASN A 163 -9.69 0.82 0.86
N ARG A 164 -9.40 1.55 1.94
CA ARG A 164 -8.59 1.04 3.05
C ARG A 164 -9.29 -0.13 3.73
N LEU A 165 -8.57 -1.23 3.91
CA LEU A 165 -9.06 -2.48 4.51
C LEU A 165 -9.91 -2.22 5.75
N LEU A 166 -11.10 -2.81 5.78
CA LEU A 166 -12.09 -2.59 6.82
C LEU A 166 -11.79 -3.46 8.04
N PRO A 167 -11.94 -2.94 9.27
CA PRO A 167 -11.70 -3.74 10.46
C PRO A 167 -12.71 -4.88 10.59
N GLU A 168 -12.33 -5.93 11.33
CA GLU A 168 -13.27 -6.93 11.79
C GLU A 168 -14.43 -6.28 12.57
N GLY A 169 -15.66 -6.74 12.31
CA GLY A 169 -16.87 -6.19 12.91
C GLY A 169 -17.41 -4.93 12.22
N TRP A 170 -16.80 -4.49 11.11
CA TRP A 170 -17.40 -3.44 10.28
C TRP A 170 -18.76 -3.90 9.74
N ASN A 171 -19.76 -3.02 9.80
CA ASN A 171 -21.15 -3.36 9.45
C ASN A 171 -21.68 -2.42 8.36
N PRO A 172 -21.98 -2.92 7.14
CA PRO A 172 -22.48 -2.11 6.02
C PRO A 172 -23.86 -1.48 6.27
N ASN A 173 -24.58 -1.94 7.29
CA ASN A 173 -25.91 -1.43 7.66
C ASN A 173 -25.88 -0.46 8.85
N GLY A 174 -24.70 -0.01 9.26
CA GLY A 174 -24.54 0.94 10.36
C GLY A 174 -25.06 2.35 10.04
N VAL A 175 -25.52 3.07 11.05
CA VAL A 175 -26.07 4.44 10.90
C VAL A 175 -25.05 5.47 10.37
N ASN A 176 -23.75 5.19 10.52
CA ASN A 176 -22.67 6.08 10.11
C ASN A 176 -22.12 5.78 8.71
N ILE A 177 -22.66 4.80 7.99
CA ILE A 177 -22.14 4.36 6.69
C ILE A 177 -22.01 5.48 5.66
N PRO A 178 -22.93 6.46 5.56
CA PRO A 178 -22.73 7.62 4.68
C PRO A 178 -21.46 8.45 4.95
N ARG A 179 -20.81 8.29 6.12
CA ARG A 179 -19.58 8.98 6.50
C ARG A 179 -18.33 8.10 6.51
N VAL A 180 -18.49 6.81 6.79
CA VAL A 180 -17.35 5.89 7.04
C VAL A 180 -17.27 4.72 6.07
N GLY A 181 -18.24 4.59 5.16
CA GLY A 181 -18.25 3.57 4.13
C GLY A 181 -17.00 3.62 3.25
N PRO A 182 -16.63 2.49 2.63
CA PRO A 182 -15.64 2.50 1.56
C PRO A 182 -16.16 3.28 0.35
N ILE A 183 -15.24 3.79 -0.47
CA ILE A 183 -15.55 4.50 -1.73
C ILE A 183 -14.64 3.94 -2.81
N GLY A 184 -15.25 3.53 -3.93
CA GLY A 184 -14.53 2.97 -5.08
C GLY A 184 -14.25 1.48 -4.99
N THR A 185 -15.03 0.73 -4.19
CA THR A 185 -14.97 -0.75 -4.05
C THR A 185 -16.23 -1.42 -4.61
N ASP A 186 -17.02 -0.70 -5.41
CA ASP A 186 -18.26 -1.23 -5.97
C ASP A 186 -17.98 -2.39 -6.93
N GLY A 187 -18.79 -3.45 -6.85
CA GLY A 187 -18.64 -4.63 -7.69
C GLY A 187 -17.69 -5.70 -7.14
N ASP A 188 -17.08 -5.47 -5.98
CA ASP A 188 -16.28 -6.46 -5.26
C ASP A 188 -17.04 -6.99 -4.03
N PRO A 189 -17.62 -8.20 -4.08
CA PRO A 189 -18.26 -8.82 -2.92
C PRO A 189 -17.26 -9.38 -1.89
N ASP A 190 -16.01 -9.57 -2.29
CA ASP A 190 -14.94 -10.15 -1.46
C ASP A 190 -14.16 -9.05 -0.68
N TYR A 191 -14.41 -7.76 -0.98
CA TYR A 191 -14.04 -6.63 -0.14
C TYR A 191 -15.05 -6.44 1.01
N ALA A 192 -14.68 -6.86 2.22
CA ALA A 192 -15.63 -6.97 3.33
C ALA A 192 -15.03 -6.61 4.70
N SER A 193 -15.83 -6.82 5.75
CA SER A 193 -15.33 -6.72 7.13
C SER A 193 -14.18 -7.70 7.34
N GLY A 194 -13.07 -7.20 7.90
CA GLY A 194 -11.88 -7.99 8.20
C GLY A 194 -10.84 -7.99 7.09
N GLY A 195 -11.17 -7.65 5.84
CA GLY A 195 -10.16 -7.67 4.80
C GLY A 195 -10.67 -7.59 3.38
N ASP A 196 -9.82 -8.04 2.47
CA ASP A 196 -10.06 -8.03 1.03
C ASP A 196 -9.44 -9.27 0.38
N THR A 197 -10.11 -9.82 -0.62
CA THR A 197 -9.59 -10.94 -1.41
C THR A 197 -9.43 -10.52 -2.87
N VAL A 198 -8.20 -10.57 -3.36
CA VAL A 198 -7.90 -10.26 -4.76
C VAL A 198 -7.64 -11.56 -5.52
N GLN A 199 -8.32 -11.73 -6.65
CA GLN A 199 -8.09 -12.83 -7.58
C GLN A 199 -6.96 -12.51 -8.55
N TRP A 200 -6.02 -13.44 -8.72
CA TRP A 200 -4.92 -13.32 -9.66
C TRP A 200 -5.08 -14.35 -10.76
N MET A 201 -4.87 -13.93 -12.00
CA MET A 201 -4.82 -14.81 -13.17
C MET A 201 -3.54 -14.51 -13.93
N VAL A 202 -2.60 -15.44 -13.89
CA VAL A 202 -1.27 -15.30 -14.45
C VAL A 202 -1.16 -16.19 -15.68
N ASP A 203 -0.83 -15.60 -16.83
CA ASP A 203 -0.46 -16.35 -18.04
C ASP A 203 0.89 -17.02 -17.82
N THR A 204 0.92 -18.35 -17.91
CA THR A 204 2.12 -19.16 -17.73
C THR A 204 2.68 -19.68 -19.06
N THR A 205 2.20 -19.16 -20.20
CA THR A 205 2.65 -19.56 -21.53
C THR A 205 4.17 -19.40 -21.65
N GLY A 206 4.84 -20.51 -21.99
CA GLY A 206 6.30 -20.52 -22.18
C GLY A 206 7.12 -20.71 -20.91
N PHE A 207 6.47 -20.86 -19.75
CA PHE A 207 7.11 -21.13 -18.47
C PHE A 207 6.77 -22.54 -17.97
N THR A 208 7.62 -23.10 -17.11
CA THR A 208 7.46 -24.47 -16.59
C THR A 208 7.30 -24.51 -15.09
N ALA A 209 6.30 -25.26 -14.64
CA ALA A 209 6.09 -25.54 -13.23
C ALA A 209 7.26 -26.38 -12.63
N PRO A 210 7.49 -26.35 -11.31
CA PRO A 210 6.65 -25.72 -10.30
C PRO A 210 6.71 -24.18 -10.31
N PHE A 211 5.56 -23.53 -10.14
CA PHE A 211 5.46 -22.09 -9.96
C PHE A 211 5.58 -21.74 -8.48
N HIS A 212 6.44 -20.78 -8.16
CA HIS A 212 6.58 -20.21 -6.83
C HIS A 212 5.89 -18.84 -6.75
N ILE A 213 4.93 -18.72 -5.86
CA ILE A 213 4.15 -17.50 -5.59
C ILE A 213 4.68 -16.86 -4.32
N ASP A 214 5.08 -15.60 -4.39
CA ASP A 214 5.45 -14.75 -3.25
C ASP A 214 4.53 -13.52 -3.22
N ALA A 215 3.57 -13.53 -2.28
CA ALA A 215 2.61 -12.45 -2.07
C ALA A 215 2.92 -11.70 -0.77
N ARG A 216 3.08 -10.38 -0.85
CA ARG A 216 3.46 -9.53 0.29
C ARG A 216 2.57 -8.30 0.37
N LEU A 217 2.12 -7.97 1.57
CA LEU A 217 1.47 -6.71 1.88
C LEU A 217 2.51 -5.74 2.42
N TYR A 218 2.68 -4.61 1.73
CA TYR A 218 3.58 -3.52 2.11
C TYR A 218 2.81 -2.35 2.66
N TYR A 219 3.44 -1.58 3.55
CA TYR A 219 2.93 -0.33 4.11
C TYR A 219 3.94 0.79 3.88
N GLN A 220 3.45 1.97 3.50
CA GLN A 220 4.27 3.17 3.39
C GLN A 220 3.67 4.31 4.21
N SER A 221 4.51 4.87 5.08
CA SER A 221 4.15 5.96 5.98
C SER A 221 3.79 7.25 5.26
N LEU A 222 4.29 7.46 4.04
CA LEU A 222 4.03 8.62 3.18
C LEU A 222 4.14 8.18 1.71
N ALA A 223 3.01 8.12 1.00
CA ALA A 223 2.99 7.80 -0.43
C ALA A 223 3.85 8.81 -1.21
N HIS A 224 4.56 8.34 -2.25
CA HIS A 224 5.44 9.23 -3.01
C HIS A 224 4.67 10.38 -3.66
N ARG A 225 3.53 10.07 -4.30
CA ARG A 225 2.62 11.09 -4.84
C ARG A 225 2.21 12.16 -3.83
N PHE A 226 1.94 11.80 -2.57
CA PHE A 226 1.52 12.79 -1.58
C PHE A 226 2.60 13.88 -1.41
N GLY A 227 3.87 13.49 -1.41
CA GLY A 227 5.01 14.40 -1.42
C GLY A 227 4.99 15.32 -2.65
N GLU A 228 4.92 14.73 -3.85
CA GLU A 228 4.90 15.49 -5.11
C GLU A 228 3.76 16.52 -5.15
N GLU A 229 2.57 16.16 -4.67
CA GLU A 229 1.39 17.04 -4.66
C GLU A 229 1.51 18.21 -3.66
N ILE A 230 2.16 18.01 -2.51
CA ILE A 230 2.37 19.11 -1.54
C ILE A 230 3.51 20.02 -1.96
N PHE A 231 4.53 19.48 -2.63
CA PHE A 231 5.71 20.23 -3.07
C PHE A 231 5.40 21.27 -4.16
N VAL A 232 4.25 21.14 -4.84
CA VAL A 232 3.70 22.16 -5.76
C VAL A 232 3.53 23.52 -5.09
N ALA A 233 3.31 23.56 -3.77
CA ALA A 233 3.12 24.82 -3.06
C ALA A 233 4.37 25.71 -3.07
N ASN A 234 5.57 25.12 -3.25
CA ASN A 234 6.85 25.81 -3.38
C ASN A 234 7.06 26.89 -2.28
N THR A 235 6.87 26.50 -1.03
CA THR A 235 7.18 27.34 0.14
C THR A 235 8.48 26.88 0.80
N PRO A 236 9.13 27.71 1.64
CA PRO A 236 10.31 27.31 2.39
C PRO A 236 10.10 26.02 3.19
N GLU A 237 8.91 25.81 3.74
CA GLU A 237 8.55 24.62 4.51
C GLU A 237 8.46 23.37 3.62
N THR A 238 7.86 23.48 2.42
CA THR A 238 7.77 22.33 1.51
C THR A 238 9.11 21.96 0.91
N GLU A 239 9.97 22.94 0.64
CA GLU A 239 11.35 22.68 0.18
C GLU A 239 12.22 22.10 1.29
N GLY A 240 12.08 22.56 2.53
CA GLY A 240 12.75 21.95 3.69
C GLY A 240 12.32 20.49 3.90
N LEU A 241 11.01 20.20 3.78
CA LEU A 241 10.49 18.84 3.86
C LEU A 241 10.98 17.98 2.68
N ARG A 242 11.03 18.53 1.46
CA ARG A 242 11.57 17.85 0.28
C ARG A 242 13.02 17.42 0.52
N ALA A 243 13.86 18.35 0.99
CA ALA A 243 15.28 18.11 1.22
C ALA A 243 15.54 16.95 2.20
N VAL A 244 14.79 16.87 3.31
CA VAL A 244 14.95 15.75 4.26
C VAL A 244 14.37 14.43 3.73
N LEU A 245 13.35 14.48 2.88
CA LEU A 245 12.75 13.27 2.30
C LEU A 245 13.59 12.69 1.16
N GLU A 246 14.29 13.50 0.39
CA GLU A 246 15.16 13.05 -0.71
C GLU A 246 16.33 12.19 -0.23
N THR A 247 16.81 12.43 0.99
CA THR A 247 17.90 11.66 1.61
C THR A 247 17.42 10.51 2.49
N ALA A 248 16.11 10.40 2.73
CA ALA A 248 15.54 9.39 3.59
C ALA A 248 15.36 8.05 2.87
N ASP A 249 15.58 6.93 3.58
CA ASP A 249 15.06 5.64 3.15
C ASP A 249 13.53 5.67 3.22
N ARG A 250 12.89 5.65 2.04
CA ARG A 250 11.44 5.73 1.86
C ARG A 250 10.83 4.41 1.42
N ARG A 251 11.62 3.33 1.43
CA ARG A 251 11.14 1.99 1.10
C ARG A 251 10.00 1.60 2.06
N PRO A 252 9.01 0.84 1.57
CA PRO A 252 7.92 0.38 2.42
C PRO A 252 8.41 -0.61 3.48
N ASP A 253 7.65 -0.69 4.56
CA ASP A 253 7.81 -1.73 5.57
C ASP A 253 6.88 -2.90 5.24
N LEU A 254 7.39 -4.13 5.42
CA LEU A 254 6.59 -5.35 5.27
C LEU A 254 5.55 -5.45 6.39
N VAL A 255 4.32 -5.79 6.04
CA VAL A 255 3.21 -6.03 6.96
C VAL A 255 2.98 -7.53 7.15
N GLY A 256 2.81 -8.25 6.05
CA GLY A 256 2.56 -9.69 6.06
C GLY A 256 2.90 -10.30 4.72
N TYR A 257 3.09 -11.62 4.68
CA TYR A 257 3.40 -12.33 3.46
C TYR A 257 2.91 -13.78 3.51
N ALA A 258 2.71 -14.36 2.33
CA ALA A 258 2.49 -15.77 2.14
C ALA A 258 3.26 -16.22 0.89
N THR A 259 3.85 -17.41 0.97
CA THR A 259 4.56 -18.04 -0.14
C THR A 259 4.05 -19.45 -0.36
N LEU A 260 3.92 -19.88 -1.61
CA LEU A 260 3.52 -21.23 -1.96
C LEU A 260 4.24 -21.68 -3.24
N THR A 261 4.48 -22.98 -3.36
CA THR A 261 4.92 -23.60 -4.61
C THR A 261 3.85 -24.56 -5.10
N VAL A 262 3.45 -24.46 -6.37
CA VAL A 262 2.44 -25.29 -7.02
C VAL A 262 3.00 -25.95 -8.28
N ASN A 263 2.59 -27.19 -8.54
CA ASN A 263 3.01 -27.95 -9.73
C ASN A 263 2.05 -27.75 -10.91
#